data_AF-A0A816GSM2-F1
#
_entry.id   AF-A0A816GSM2-F1
#
_cell.length_a   1.000
_cell.length_b   1.000
_cell.length_c   1.000
_cell.angle_alpha   90.00
_cell.angle_beta   90.00
_cell.angle_gamma   90.00
#
_symmetry.space_group_name_H-M   'P 1'
#
loop_
_entity.id
_entity.type
_entity.pdbx_description
1 polymer ?
#
loop_
_entity_poly.entity_id
_entity_poly.type
_entity_poly.pdbx_seq_one_letter_code
_entity_poly.pdbx_strand_id
1 'polypeptide(L)'
;MIPTGFNKDMKTILPSTSNFSIFGYLFFTLTSVSIIIGVVIVCLTSPKPPDKVCKFIVKSEARSSITIDSYPRSIVVADFNNDDRLDMVVPNSGTNCIGVFMGDTNDTWK
;
A
#
# COMPACT_ATOMS: atom_id res chain seq x y z
N MET A 1 -30.84 -55.75 -58.37
CA MET A 1 -31.29 -55.47 -56.99
C MET A 1 -30.06 -55.13 -56.17
N ILE A 2 -29.93 -53.88 -55.72
CA ILE A 2 -28.75 -53.36 -55.01
C ILE A 2 -29.08 -53.37 -53.50
N PRO A 3 -28.24 -53.93 -52.62
CA PRO A 3 -28.47 -53.84 -51.18
C PRO A 3 -28.20 -52.43 -50.66
N THR A 4 -29.17 -51.87 -49.96
CA THR A 4 -29.06 -50.64 -49.18
C THR A 4 -28.30 -50.90 -47.88
N GLY A 5 -27.21 -50.18 -47.63
CA GLY A 5 -26.45 -50.31 -46.40
C GLY A 5 -25.42 -49.21 -46.19
N PHE A 6 -25.88 -47.97 -46.06
CA PHE A 6 -25.02 -46.85 -45.63
C PHE A 6 -24.76 -47.02 -44.12
N ASN A 7 -23.56 -47.47 -43.77
CA ASN A 7 -23.10 -47.56 -42.38
C ASN A 7 -22.98 -46.15 -41.80
N LYS A 8 -23.69 -45.88 -40.70
CA LYS A 8 -23.84 -44.53 -40.10
C LYS A 8 -22.81 -44.24 -39.01
N ASP A 9 -21.81 -45.09 -38.83
CA ASP A 9 -21.03 -45.10 -37.59
C ASP A 9 -19.61 -44.55 -37.73
N MET A 10 -19.36 -43.64 -38.67
CA MET A 10 -18.13 -42.82 -38.64
C MET A 10 -18.33 -41.58 -37.77
N LYS A 11 -18.73 -41.80 -36.51
CA LYS A 11 -18.74 -40.76 -35.48
C LYS A 11 -17.32 -40.65 -34.93
N THR A 12 -16.55 -39.74 -35.53
CA THR A 12 -15.51 -38.92 -34.88
C THR A 12 -14.69 -39.64 -33.80
N ILE A 13 -13.49 -40.10 -34.18
CA ILE A 13 -12.38 -40.30 -33.24
C ILE A 13 -11.91 -38.89 -32.81
N LEU A 14 -12.72 -38.20 -32.03
CA LEU A 14 -12.26 -37.15 -31.14
C LEU A 14 -12.33 -37.76 -29.75
N PRO A 15 -11.22 -37.83 -28.98
CA PRO A 15 -11.29 -38.30 -27.62
C PRO A 15 -12.30 -37.42 -26.89
N SER A 16 -13.41 -38.01 -26.46
CA SER A 16 -14.39 -37.26 -25.70
C SER A 16 -13.69 -36.84 -24.41
N THR A 17 -13.58 -35.53 -24.21
CA THR A 17 -13.10 -34.92 -22.96
C THR A 17 -14.07 -35.15 -21.79
N SER A 18 -15.10 -35.97 -21.99
CA SER A 18 -16.04 -36.38 -20.96
C SER A 18 -15.36 -37.36 -20.02
N ASN A 19 -15.27 -36.99 -18.75
CA ASN A 19 -14.73 -37.78 -17.62
C ASN A 19 -13.28 -37.49 -17.26
N PHE A 20 -12.76 -36.32 -17.61
CA PHE A 20 -11.77 -35.69 -16.73
C PHE A 20 -12.55 -35.33 -15.45
N SER A 21 -12.44 -36.22 -14.45
CA SER A 21 -13.37 -36.37 -13.33
C SER A 21 -13.79 -35.01 -12.77
N ILE A 22 -15.08 -34.68 -12.85
CA ILE A 22 -15.67 -33.45 -12.30
C ILE A 22 -15.28 -33.29 -10.82
N PHE A 23 -15.16 -34.41 -10.11
CA PHE A 23 -14.65 -34.45 -8.73
C PHE A 23 -13.20 -33.98 -8.60
N GLY A 24 -12.33 -34.32 -9.57
CA GLY A 24 -10.94 -33.86 -9.61
C GLY A 24 -10.83 -32.35 -9.88
N TYR A 25 -11.62 -31.81 -10.80
CA TYR A 25 -11.65 -30.36 -11.05
C TYR A 25 -12.23 -29.58 -9.88
N LEU A 26 -13.28 -30.08 -9.25
CA LEU A 26 -13.86 -29.45 -8.08
C LEU A 26 -12.84 -29.44 -6.93
N PHE A 27 -12.13 -30.54 -6.71
CA PHE A 27 -11.09 -30.62 -5.69
C PHE A 27 -9.89 -29.70 -5.99
N PHE A 28 -9.46 -29.62 -7.25
CA PHE A 28 -8.34 -28.77 -7.68
C PHE A 28 -8.66 -27.27 -7.60
N THR A 29 -9.90 -26.89 -7.93
CA THR A 29 -10.36 -25.50 -7.82
C THR A 29 -10.59 -25.10 -6.36
N LEU A 30 -11.15 -25.98 -5.52
CA LEU A 30 -11.34 -25.71 -4.09
C LEU A 30 -10.02 -25.53 -3.33
N THR A 31 -9.02 -26.37 -3.63
CA THR A 31 -7.68 -26.24 -3.04
C THR A 31 -6.99 -24.95 -3.49
N SER A 32 -7.09 -24.59 -4.77
CA SER A 32 -6.55 -23.33 -5.29
C SER A 32 -7.22 -22.10 -4.68
N VAL A 33 -8.54 -22.10 -4.54
CA VAL A 33 -9.30 -21.00 -3.92
C VAL A 33 -8.94 -20.85 -2.45
N SER A 34 -8.77 -21.96 -1.71
CA SER A 34 -8.37 -21.94 -0.30
C SER A 34 -6.97 -21.37 -0.10
N ILE A 35 -6.03 -21.68 -0.99
CA ILE A 35 -4.68 -21.10 -0.98
C ILE A 35 -4.73 -19.60 -1.24
N ILE A 36 -5.51 -19.16 -2.24
CA ILE A 36 -5.65 -17.74 -2.57
C ILE A 36 -6.25 -16.97 -1.39
N ILE A 37 -7.33 -17.48 -0.79
CA ILE A 37 -7.96 -16.87 0.40
C ILE A 37 -6.96 -16.80 1.55
N GLY A 38 -6.21 -17.88 1.80
CA GLY A 38 -5.17 -17.91 2.84
C GLY A 38 -4.08 -16.87 2.62
N VAL A 39 -3.55 -16.75 1.40
CA VAL A 39 -2.53 -15.74 1.04
C VAL A 39 -3.09 -14.33 1.21
N VAL A 40 -4.32 -14.07 0.76
CA VAL A 40 -4.97 -12.77 0.93
C VAL A 40 -5.15 -12.44 2.41
N ILE A 41 -5.61 -13.38 3.24
CA ILE A 41 -5.74 -13.19 4.69
C ILE A 41 -4.36 -12.89 5.31
N VAL A 42 -3.32 -13.63 4.95
CA VAL A 42 -1.95 -13.37 5.45
C VAL A 42 -1.48 -11.97 5.07
N CYS A 43 -1.70 -11.54 3.82
CA CYS A 43 -1.33 -10.20 3.37
C CYS A 43 -2.16 -9.09 4.05
N LEU A 44 -3.45 -9.32 4.30
CA LEU A 44 -4.34 -8.35 4.95
C LEU A 44 -4.13 -8.26 6.47
N THR A 45 -3.67 -9.34 7.10
CA THR A 45 -3.39 -9.41 8.54
C THR A 45 -1.92 -9.12 8.87
N SER A 46 -1.04 -9.09 7.86
CA SER A 46 0.35 -8.67 8.04
C SER A 46 0.40 -7.20 8.49
N PRO A 47 0.99 -6.90 9.65
CA PRO A 47 1.15 -5.51 10.07
C PRO A 47 2.06 -4.79 9.08
N LYS A 48 1.56 -3.69 8.50
CA LYS A 48 2.38 -2.81 7.66
C LYS A 48 3.54 -2.33 8.55
N PRO A 49 4.81 -2.50 8.14
CA PRO A 49 5.92 -1.92 8.90
C PRO A 49 5.62 -0.43 9.09
N PRO A 50 5.90 0.14 10.26
CA PRO A 50 5.66 1.57 10.48
C PRO A 50 6.41 2.30 9.38
N ASP A 51 5.63 2.98 8.54
CA ASP A 51 6.16 3.77 7.48
C ASP A 51 6.92 4.90 8.16
N LYS A 52 8.25 4.84 8.10
CA LYS A 52 9.10 6.00 8.40
C LYS A 52 8.96 7.01 7.27
N VAL A 53 7.73 7.34 6.91
CA VAL A 53 7.43 8.42 5.99
C VAL A 53 7.72 9.67 6.78
N CYS A 54 8.59 10.49 6.22
CA CYS A 54 8.77 11.81 6.74
C CYS A 54 7.44 12.54 6.65
N LYS A 55 6.77 12.70 7.79
CA LYS A 55 5.59 13.55 7.88
C LYS A 55 6.11 14.97 7.79
N PHE A 56 5.87 15.65 6.67
CA PHE A 56 6.08 17.09 6.60
C PHE A 56 5.20 17.73 7.68
N ILE A 57 5.81 18.28 8.72
CA ILE A 57 5.08 18.87 9.85
C ILE A 57 5.20 20.39 9.72
N VAL A 58 4.07 21.02 9.41
CA VAL A 58 3.84 22.44 9.67
C VAL A 58 3.17 22.53 11.03
N LYS A 59 3.81 23.21 11.99
CA LYS A 59 3.22 23.48 13.30
C LYS A 59 2.96 24.98 13.44
N SER A 60 1.78 25.33 13.94
CA SER A 60 1.45 26.71 14.36
C SER A 60 1.97 27.06 15.76
N GLU A 61 2.64 26.12 16.43
CA GLU A 61 3.20 26.30 17.77
C GLU A 61 4.59 25.67 17.84
N ALA A 62 5.53 26.38 18.46
CA ALA A 62 6.87 25.88 18.77
C ALA A 62 6.85 24.92 19.98
N ARG A 63 6.07 23.85 19.91
CA ARG A 63 6.12 22.80 20.95
C ARG A 63 7.36 21.94 20.72
N SER A 64 8.27 21.94 21.70
CA SER A 64 9.48 21.12 21.74
C SER A 64 9.11 19.63 21.64
N SER A 65 9.25 19.10 20.43
CA SER A 65 9.08 17.69 20.13
C SER A 65 10.47 17.11 19.90
N ILE A 66 11.22 16.90 20.98
CA ILE A 66 12.48 16.18 20.91
C ILE A 66 12.14 14.70 20.82
N THR A 67 12.15 14.16 19.61
CA THR A 67 12.17 12.71 19.41
C THR A 67 13.60 12.22 19.60
N ILE A 68 13.76 11.01 20.13
CA ILE A 68 15.08 10.37 20.35
C ILE A 68 15.92 10.22 19.07
N ASP A 69 15.29 10.31 17.89
CA ASP A 69 15.94 10.27 16.57
C ASP A 69 16.15 11.66 15.95
N SER A 70 16.11 12.74 16.75
CA SER A 70 16.22 14.12 16.24
C SER A 70 17.65 14.66 16.28
N TYR A 71 18.26 14.84 15.10
CA TYR A 71 19.56 15.47 14.89
C TYR A 71 19.43 16.71 13.99
N PRO A 72 18.92 17.85 14.52
CA PRO A 72 18.84 19.10 13.77
C PRO A 72 20.25 19.57 13.38
N ARG A 73 20.42 19.98 12.12
CA ARG A 73 21.73 20.40 11.57
C ARG A 73 21.89 21.91 11.48
N SER A 74 20.79 22.60 11.26
CA SER A 74 20.74 24.05 11.09
C SER A 74 19.34 24.54 11.40
N ILE A 75 19.20 25.87 11.43
CA ILE A 75 17.92 26.57 11.54
C ILE A 75 17.94 27.72 10.54
N VAL A 76 16.80 27.99 9.91
CA VAL A 76 16.57 29.19 9.10
C VAL A 76 15.35 29.90 9.69
N VAL A 77 15.47 31.22 9.83
CA VAL A 77 14.40 32.10 10.33
C VAL A 77 14.11 33.15 9.29
N ALA A 78 12.87 33.22 8.81
CA ALA A 78 12.38 34.19 7.85
C ALA A 78 10.86 34.19 7.85
N ASP A 79 10.24 35.21 7.30
CA ASP A 79 8.82 35.16 6.94
C ASP A 79 8.68 34.38 5.62
N PHE A 80 8.20 33.13 5.68
CA PHE A 80 8.07 32.27 4.51
C PHE A 80 6.68 32.31 3.87
N ASN A 81 5.67 32.83 4.58
CA ASN A 81 4.28 32.87 4.13
C ASN A 81 3.75 34.30 3.87
N ASN A 82 4.59 35.32 4.09
CA ASN A 82 4.33 36.75 3.92
C ASN A 82 3.20 37.26 4.83
N ASP A 83 3.17 36.83 6.09
CA ASP A 83 2.23 37.29 7.11
C ASP A 83 2.83 38.32 8.10
N ASP A 84 4.02 38.85 7.80
CA ASP A 84 4.82 39.75 8.62
C ASP A 84 5.29 39.13 9.95
N ARG A 85 5.28 37.80 10.08
CA ARG A 85 5.78 37.07 11.25
C ARG A 85 6.97 36.20 10.87
N LEU A 86 7.88 36.03 11.83
CA LEU A 86 9.03 35.16 11.64
C LEU A 86 8.64 33.69 11.82
N ASP A 87 8.82 32.91 10.76
CA ASP A 87 8.73 31.46 10.77
C ASP A 87 10.11 30.83 11.01
N MET A 88 10.13 29.55 11.39
CA MET A 88 11.35 28.78 11.60
C MET A 88 11.33 27.47 10.83
N VAL A 89 12.41 27.16 10.12
CA VAL A 89 12.60 25.91 9.39
C VAL A 89 13.81 25.16 9.95
N VAL A 90 13.60 23.89 10.30
CA VAL A 90 14.60 23.04 10.95
C VAL A 90 14.78 21.73 10.17
N PRO A 91 15.86 21.58 9.39
CA PRO A 91 16.25 20.29 8.82
C PRO A 91 16.82 19.37 9.91
N ASN A 92 16.26 18.17 9.98
CA ASN A 92 16.57 17.13 10.94
C ASN A 92 17.17 15.90 10.24
N SER A 93 18.49 15.75 10.39
CA SER A 93 19.24 14.66 9.75
C SER A 93 19.03 13.29 10.41
N GLY A 94 18.44 13.21 11.60
CA GLY A 94 18.18 11.94 12.26
C GLY A 94 16.89 11.26 11.81
N THR A 95 15.93 12.05 11.34
CA THR A 95 14.66 11.56 10.79
C THR A 95 14.56 11.76 9.27
N ASN A 96 15.57 12.36 8.63
CA ASN A 96 15.53 12.87 7.25
C ASN A 96 14.32 13.77 6.99
N CYS A 97 13.93 14.57 7.99
CA CYS A 97 12.75 15.43 7.94
C CYS A 97 13.05 16.91 8.03
N ILE A 98 12.14 17.72 7.53
CA ILE A 98 12.14 19.17 7.71
C ILE A 98 10.91 19.53 8.57
N GLY A 99 11.14 20.19 9.69
CA GLY A 99 10.09 20.82 10.49
C GLY A 99 9.93 22.28 10.08
N VAL A 100 8.69 22.72 9.89
CA VAL A 100 8.33 24.13 9.67
C VAL A 100 7.45 24.58 10.84
N PHE A 101 7.87 25.63 11.52
CA PHE A 101 7.17 26.24 12.64
C PHE A 101 6.74 27.62 12.21
N MET A 102 5.43 27.83 12.10
CA MET A 102 4.86 29.12 11.74
C MET A 102 4.94 30.06 12.95
N GLY A 103 5.15 31.35 12.69
CA GLY A 103 5.10 32.38 13.72
C GLY A 103 3.73 32.39 14.43
N ASP A 104 3.72 32.44 15.76
CA ASP A 104 2.46 32.50 16.52
C ASP A 104 1.80 33.90 16.39
N THR A 105 0.48 33.90 16.43
CA THR A 105 -0.39 35.07 16.55
C THR A 105 -0.43 35.68 17.94
N ASN A 106 0.00 34.92 18.96
CA ASN A 106 0.01 35.39 20.33
C ASN A 106 1.19 36.33 20.57
N ASP A 107 0.95 37.63 20.39
CA ASP A 107 1.81 38.77 20.79
C ASP A 107 2.17 38.73 22.28
N THR A 108 2.98 37.76 22.69
CA THR A 108 3.44 37.56 24.08
C THR A 108 4.93 37.80 24.19
N TRP A 109 5.39 38.88 23.56
CA TRP A 109 6.61 39.58 23.93
C TRP A 109 6.21 40.97 24.43
N LYS A 110 5.84 41.03 25.72
CA LYS A 110 5.87 42.29 26.50
C LYS A 110 7.12 42.30 27.36
#